data_AF-A0A399PNP8-F1
#
_entry.id   AF-A0A399PNP8-F1
#
_cell.length_a   1.000
_cell.length_b   1.000
_cell.length_c   1.000
_cell.angle_alpha   90.00
_cell.angle_beta   90.00
_cell.angle_gamma   90.00
#
_symmetry.space_group_name_H-M   'P 1'
#
loop_
_entity.id
_entity.type
_entity.pdbx_description
1 polymer ?
#
loop_
_entity_poly.entity_id
_entity_poly.type
_entity_poly.pdbx_seq_one_letter_code
_entity_poly.pdbx_strand_id
1 'polypeptide(L)'
;MTSTRTSAERLLDRLVPKRRSGPDGTRPPRRDHSDHRLLEARFTGSVDLYEPEHPKIDRLVFGVTAVLAVGFVVWGIVSTDGLASISGSAQSWVIEKTGWLFVLAASFFVIFVIWLAASRYGRIKLGADDEKPQFKTVSWIAMMFSAGMGIGLMFFGAAEPLSFFVTPPPGTTQPESEAAIRTAMATAMFHWGLHP
;
A
#
# COMPACT_ATOMS: atom_id res chain seq x y z
N MET A 1 68.06 -2.33 -35.10
CA MET A 1 66.69 -1.86 -34.76
C MET A 1 66.13 -2.80 -33.71
N THR A 2 66.17 -2.38 -32.45
CA THR A 2 65.86 -3.21 -31.28
C THR A 2 64.51 -2.73 -30.75
N SER A 3 63.48 -3.56 -30.80
CA SER A 3 62.16 -3.22 -30.23
C SER A 3 62.04 -3.86 -28.85
N THR A 4 62.18 -3.03 -27.82
CA THR A 4 62.01 -3.37 -26.41
C THR A 4 60.52 -3.35 -26.09
N ARG A 5 59.88 -4.52 -25.98
CA ARG A 5 58.45 -4.60 -25.61
C ARG A 5 58.23 -4.14 -24.15
N THR A 6 57.25 -3.25 -23.98
CA THR A 6 56.90 -2.60 -22.71
C THR A 6 56.12 -3.55 -21.78
N SER A 7 56.29 -3.41 -20.46
CA SER A 7 55.71 -4.30 -19.44
C SER A 7 54.18 -4.42 -19.47
N ALA A 8 53.46 -3.47 -20.06
CA ALA A 8 52.01 -3.51 -20.22
C ALA A 8 51.55 -4.58 -21.23
N GLU A 9 52.29 -4.81 -22.31
CA GLU A 9 51.94 -5.82 -23.33
C GLU A 9 52.09 -7.25 -22.78
N ARG A 10 53.08 -7.47 -21.90
CA ARG A 10 53.26 -8.77 -21.21
C ARG A 10 52.15 -9.08 -20.21
N LEU A 11 51.41 -8.08 -19.76
CA LEU A 11 50.33 -8.22 -18.78
C LEU A 11 48.99 -8.52 -19.47
N LEU A 12 48.76 -7.94 -20.66
CA LEU A 12 47.59 -8.23 -21.49
C LEU A 12 47.62 -9.67 -22.04
N ASP A 13 48.79 -10.19 -22.40
CA ASP A 13 48.95 -11.60 -22.84
C ASP A 13 48.65 -12.63 -21.75
N ARG A 14 48.68 -12.23 -20.46
CA ARG A 14 48.35 -13.13 -19.33
C ARG A 14 46.87 -13.15 -18.96
N LEU A 15 46.12 -12.11 -19.33
CA LEU A 15 44.71 -11.96 -18.93
C LEU A 15 43.72 -12.42 -20.00
N VAL A 16 44.15 -12.56 -21.25
CA VAL A 16 43.32 -13.14 -22.31
C VAL A 16 43.49 -14.67 -22.28
N PRO A 17 42.45 -15.46 -21.96
CA PRO A 17 42.54 -16.90 -22.01
C PRO A 17 42.79 -17.31 -23.46
N LYS A 18 44.00 -17.81 -23.75
CA LYS A 18 44.34 -18.33 -25.08
C LYS A 18 43.38 -19.47 -25.37
N ARG A 19 42.48 -19.26 -26.35
CA ARG A 19 41.48 -20.24 -26.81
C ARG A 19 42.18 -21.57 -27.04
N ARG A 20 42.01 -22.52 -26.12
CA ARG A 20 42.49 -23.89 -26.32
C ARG A 20 41.60 -24.49 -27.39
N SER A 21 42.14 -24.60 -28.60
CA SER A 21 41.66 -25.54 -29.60
C SER A 21 41.72 -26.92 -28.95
N GLY A 22 40.60 -27.64 -28.90
CA GLY A 22 40.61 -29.04 -28.45
C GLY A 22 41.55 -29.87 -29.34
N PRO A 23 42.03 -31.05 -28.86
CA PRO A 23 43.06 -31.83 -29.53
C PRO A 23 42.71 -32.33 -30.95
N ASP A 24 41.47 -32.14 -31.41
CA ASP A 24 40.90 -32.81 -32.58
C ASP A 24 40.32 -31.84 -33.64
N GLY A 25 40.56 -30.54 -33.55
CA GLY A 25 40.10 -29.58 -34.57
C GLY A 25 38.56 -29.49 -34.76
N THR A 26 37.79 -30.17 -33.94
CA THR A 26 36.33 -30.17 -34.00
C THR A 26 35.78 -28.85 -33.45
N ARG A 27 34.90 -28.21 -34.23
CA ARG A 27 34.19 -27.01 -33.81
C ARG A 27 33.37 -27.34 -32.56
N PRO A 28 33.26 -26.43 -31.57
CA PRO A 28 32.38 -26.67 -30.43
C PRO A 28 30.95 -26.94 -30.94
N PRO A 29 30.21 -27.85 -30.30
CA PRO A 29 28.85 -28.19 -30.72
C PRO A 29 28.02 -26.91 -30.83
N ARG A 30 27.30 -26.79 -31.95
CA ARG A 30 26.38 -25.67 -32.21
C ARG A 30 25.38 -25.66 -31.05
N ARG A 31 25.37 -24.59 -30.23
CA ARG A 31 24.37 -24.40 -29.18
C ARG A 31 22.99 -24.65 -29.78
N ASP A 32 22.30 -25.64 -29.25
CA ASP A 32 20.97 -26.03 -29.68
C ASP A 32 19.97 -24.97 -29.17
N HIS A 33 18.94 -24.68 -29.97
CA HIS A 33 17.88 -23.74 -29.58
C HIS A 33 17.05 -24.22 -28.37
N SER A 34 17.25 -25.46 -27.92
CA SER A 34 16.71 -25.98 -26.66
C SER A 34 17.26 -25.27 -25.41
N ASP A 35 18.48 -24.71 -25.45
CA ASP A 35 19.07 -23.96 -24.34
C ASP A 35 18.25 -22.69 -24.01
N HIS A 36 17.65 -22.06 -25.03
CA HIS A 36 16.79 -20.91 -24.84
C HIS A 36 15.46 -21.28 -24.18
N ARG A 37 14.91 -22.48 -24.47
CA ARG A 37 13.69 -22.98 -23.80
C ARG A 37 13.92 -23.31 -22.33
N LEU A 38 15.13 -23.73 -21.95
CA LEU A 38 15.49 -23.98 -20.55
C LEU A 38 15.72 -22.69 -19.75
N LEU A 39 16.19 -21.64 -20.40
CA LEU A 39 16.27 -20.31 -19.81
C LEU A 39 14.88 -19.69 -19.68
N GLU A 40 14.04 -19.80 -20.72
CA GLU A 40 12.64 -19.39 -20.65
C GLU A 40 11.90 -20.16 -19.56
N ALA A 41 12.04 -21.48 -19.42
CA ALA A 41 11.41 -22.21 -18.31
C ALA A 41 11.91 -21.79 -16.91
N ARG A 42 13.14 -21.27 -16.80
CA ARG A 42 13.70 -20.74 -15.54
C ARG A 42 13.25 -19.30 -15.24
N PHE A 43 12.95 -18.50 -16.26
CA PHE A 43 12.45 -17.13 -16.12
C PHE A 43 10.91 -17.04 -16.15
N THR A 44 10.26 -18.01 -16.79
CA THR A 44 8.83 -18.29 -16.75
C THR A 44 8.52 -19.28 -15.63
N GLY A 45 9.21 -19.13 -14.50
CA GLY A 45 8.57 -19.53 -13.26
C GLY A 45 7.31 -18.69 -13.19
N SER A 46 6.16 -19.32 -13.43
CA SER A 46 4.95 -18.86 -12.78
C SER A 46 5.38 -18.53 -11.37
N VAL A 47 5.10 -17.32 -10.91
CA VAL A 47 5.07 -17.09 -9.48
C VAL A 47 3.97 -18.03 -9.03
N ASP A 48 4.34 -19.28 -8.71
CA ASP A 48 3.52 -20.21 -7.97
C ASP A 48 3.38 -19.51 -6.63
N LEU A 49 2.40 -18.61 -6.56
CA LEU A 49 1.87 -18.11 -5.31
C LEU A 49 1.67 -19.38 -4.52
N TYR A 50 2.40 -19.51 -3.42
CA TYR A 50 2.28 -20.63 -2.52
C TYR A 50 0.82 -20.65 -2.04
N GLU A 51 -0.04 -21.36 -2.78
CA GLU A 51 -1.37 -21.72 -2.35
C GLU A 51 -1.15 -22.98 -1.52
N PRO A 52 -1.13 -22.88 -0.18
CA PRO A 52 -1.08 -24.08 0.62
C PRO A 52 -2.29 -24.95 0.23
N GLU A 53 -2.05 -26.21 -0.15
CA GLU A 53 -3.10 -27.20 -0.49
C GLU A 53 -4.20 -27.27 0.59
N HIS A 54 -3.87 -26.86 1.81
CA HIS A 54 -4.81 -26.64 2.89
C HIS A 54 -4.51 -25.32 3.62
N PRO A 55 -5.34 -24.27 3.48
CA PRO A 55 -5.26 -23.09 4.32
C PRO A 55 -5.38 -23.52 5.79
N LYS A 56 -4.30 -23.32 6.57
CA LYS A 56 -4.29 -23.61 8.01
C LYS A 56 -4.64 -22.34 8.78
N ILE A 57 -5.57 -22.46 9.72
CA ILE A 57 -5.85 -21.38 10.67
C ILE A 57 -4.63 -21.19 11.56
N ASP A 58 -4.14 -19.96 11.64
CA ASP A 58 -3.19 -19.56 12.66
C ASP A 58 -3.90 -19.57 14.02
N ARG A 59 -3.69 -20.65 14.78
CA ARG A 59 -4.35 -20.88 16.07
C ARG A 59 -3.96 -19.84 17.11
N LEU A 60 -2.76 -19.26 17.01
CA LEU A 60 -2.30 -18.26 17.96
C LEU A 60 -3.04 -16.94 17.71
N VAL A 61 -3.04 -16.48 16.45
CA VAL A 61 -3.74 -15.25 16.07
C VAL A 61 -5.24 -15.39 16.33
N PHE A 62 -5.84 -16.50 15.90
CA PHE A 62 -7.26 -16.76 16.14
C PHE A 62 -7.60 -16.85 17.64
N GLY A 63 -6.82 -17.60 18.42
CA GLY A 63 -7.07 -17.78 19.85
C GLY A 63 -6.98 -16.47 20.63
N VAL A 64 -5.92 -15.69 20.41
CA VAL A 64 -5.71 -14.40 21.10
C VAL A 64 -6.80 -13.40 20.72
N THR A 65 -7.10 -13.25 19.42
CA THR A 65 -8.13 -12.30 18.98
C THR A 65 -9.53 -12.70 19.45
N ALA A 66 -9.86 -14.00 19.43
CA ALA A 66 -11.16 -14.49 19.90
C ALA A 66 -11.33 -14.26 21.41
N VAL A 67 -10.31 -14.56 22.21
CA VAL A 67 -10.36 -14.34 23.67
C VAL A 67 -10.50 -12.85 24.00
N LEU A 68 -9.76 -11.97 23.31
CA LEU A 68 -9.88 -10.53 23.50
C LEU A 68 -11.26 -10.01 23.09
N ALA A 69 -11.78 -10.43 21.94
CA ALA A 69 -13.09 -10.01 21.45
C ALA A 69 -14.23 -10.47 22.38
N VAL A 70 -14.23 -11.76 22.76
CA VAL A 70 -15.23 -12.31 23.69
C VAL A 70 -15.11 -11.65 25.06
N GLY A 71 -13.89 -11.46 25.57
CA GLY A 71 -13.66 -10.77 26.84
C GLY A 71 -14.19 -9.34 26.84
N PHE A 72 -13.98 -8.60 25.76
CA PHE A 72 -14.50 -7.24 25.60
C PHE A 72 -16.04 -7.21 25.57
N VAL A 73 -16.67 -8.14 24.84
CA VAL A 73 -18.14 -8.26 24.80
C VAL A 73 -18.71 -8.63 26.17
N VAL A 74 -18.10 -9.61 26.85
CA VAL A 74 -18.52 -10.02 28.20
C VAL A 74 -18.41 -8.86 29.17
N TRP A 75 -17.32 -8.09 29.12
CA TRP A 75 -17.17 -6.90 29.97
C TRP A 75 -18.28 -5.87 29.71
N GLY A 76 -18.61 -5.60 28.46
CA GLY A 76 -19.72 -4.69 28.10
C GLY A 76 -21.09 -5.16 28.58
N ILE A 77 -21.35 -6.47 28.59
CA ILE A 77 -22.61 -7.05 29.10
C ILE A 77 -22.67 -6.98 30.63
N VAL A 78 -21.56 -7.25 31.31
CA VAL A 78 -21.49 -7.29 32.78
C VAL A 78 -21.52 -5.88 33.38
N SER A 79 -20.90 -4.90 32.73
CA SER A 79 -20.78 -3.54 33.27
C SER A 79 -20.72 -2.50 32.14
N THR A 80 -21.89 -2.07 31.68
CA THR A 80 -22.04 -0.98 30.70
C THR A 80 -21.43 0.34 31.18
N ASP A 81 -21.64 0.69 32.45
CA ASP A 81 -21.19 1.98 33.02
C ASP A 81 -19.67 2.03 33.18
N GLY A 82 -19.08 0.93 33.65
CA GLY A 82 -17.63 0.77 33.70
C GLY A 82 -16.98 0.84 32.31
N LEU A 83 -17.58 0.18 31.30
CA LEU A 83 -17.09 0.27 29.94
C LEU A 83 -17.18 1.70 29.41
N ALA A 84 -18.32 2.37 29.54
CA ALA A 84 -18.55 3.73 29.03
C ALA A 84 -17.62 4.77 29.68
N SER A 85 -17.42 4.69 31.00
CA SER A 85 -16.53 5.61 31.72
C SER A 85 -15.06 5.43 31.33
N ILE A 86 -14.58 4.18 31.25
CA ILE A 86 -13.20 3.88 30.86
C ILE A 86 -12.97 4.22 29.39
N SER A 87 -13.89 3.83 28.49
CA SER A 87 -13.76 4.15 27.06
C SER A 87 -13.79 5.65 26.81
N GLY A 88 -14.66 6.40 27.51
CA GLY A 88 -14.72 7.86 27.42
C GLY A 88 -13.42 8.52 27.89
N SER A 89 -12.90 8.09 29.05
CA SER A 89 -11.62 8.59 29.59
C SER A 89 -10.45 8.29 28.65
N ALA A 90 -10.41 7.07 28.09
CA ALA A 90 -9.40 6.67 27.12
C ALA A 90 -9.50 7.49 25.82
N GLN A 91 -10.72 7.69 25.29
CA GLN A 91 -10.96 8.52 24.12
C GLN A 91 -10.50 9.96 24.34
N SER A 92 -10.88 10.59 25.45
CA SER A 92 -10.43 11.94 25.80
C SER A 92 -8.91 12.02 25.88
N TRP A 93 -8.27 11.05 26.52
CA TRP A 93 -6.82 10.99 26.61
C TRP A 93 -6.15 10.89 25.23
N VAL A 94 -6.68 10.05 24.33
CA VAL A 94 -6.19 9.93 22.95
C VAL A 94 -6.31 11.25 22.21
N ILE A 95 -7.47 11.91 22.28
CA ILE A 95 -7.70 13.20 21.62
C ILE A 95 -6.73 14.27 22.15
N GLU A 96 -6.61 14.41 23.47
CA GLU A 96 -5.79 15.45 24.09
C GLU A 96 -4.28 15.24 23.89
N LYS A 97 -3.80 13.99 23.97
CA LYS A 97 -2.36 13.70 23.92
C LYS A 97 -1.85 13.39 22.53
N THR A 98 -2.68 12.77 21.69
CA THR A 98 -2.26 12.28 20.37
C THR A 98 -3.00 12.95 19.21
N GLY A 99 -3.98 13.82 19.44
CA GLY A 99 -4.75 14.46 18.36
C GLY A 99 -3.89 15.19 17.32
N TRP A 100 -2.80 15.84 17.76
CA TRP A 100 -1.86 16.48 16.84
C TRP A 100 -1.19 15.48 15.87
N LEU A 101 -0.92 14.26 16.33
CA LEU A 101 -0.34 13.19 15.51
C LEU A 101 -1.33 12.77 14.42
N PHE A 102 -2.62 12.64 14.75
CA PHE A 102 -3.66 12.30 13.76
C PHE A 102 -3.76 13.35 12.66
N VAL A 103 -3.79 14.65 13.01
CA VAL A 103 -3.87 15.74 12.03
C VAL A 103 -2.65 15.77 11.11
N LEU A 104 -1.44 15.62 11.67
CA LEU A 104 -0.21 15.58 10.89
C LEU A 104 -0.13 14.33 10.02
N ALA A 105 -0.50 13.16 10.55
CA ALA A 105 -0.47 11.90 9.80
C ALA A 105 -1.46 11.92 8.63
N ALA A 106 -2.70 12.36 8.85
CA ALA A 106 -3.71 12.49 7.79
C ALA A 106 -3.20 13.42 6.68
N SER A 107 -2.69 14.59 7.06
CA SER A 107 -2.12 15.58 6.11
C SER A 107 -0.91 15.02 5.36
N PHE A 108 -0.03 14.32 6.07
CA PHE A 108 1.13 13.66 5.50
C PHE A 108 0.74 12.62 4.46
N PHE A 109 -0.24 11.75 4.74
CA PHE A 109 -0.64 10.69 3.80
C PHE A 109 -1.25 11.25 2.52
N VAL A 110 -2.02 12.33 2.59
CA VAL A 110 -2.54 13.01 1.39
C VAL A 110 -1.40 13.55 0.54
N ILE A 111 -0.47 14.30 1.14
CA ILE A 111 0.70 14.83 0.45
C ILE A 111 1.55 13.69 -0.12
N PHE A 112 1.75 12.63 0.65
CA PHE A 112 2.55 11.47 0.28
C PHE A 112 1.96 10.72 -0.92
N VAL A 113 0.65 10.47 -0.95
CA VAL A 113 -0.02 9.81 -2.08
C VAL A 113 0.02 10.68 -3.33
N ILE A 114 -0.21 11.99 -3.20
CA ILE A 114 -0.09 12.94 -4.33
C ILE A 114 1.35 12.94 -4.87
N TRP A 115 2.34 12.97 -3.97
CA TRP A 115 3.75 12.87 -4.35
C TRP A 115 4.06 11.54 -5.04
N LEU A 116 3.59 10.41 -4.53
CA LEU A 116 3.78 9.10 -5.16
C LEU A 116 3.21 9.10 -6.58
N ALA A 117 1.98 9.59 -6.76
CA ALA A 117 1.30 9.67 -8.05
C ALA A 117 2.02 10.59 -9.05
N ALA A 118 2.51 11.75 -8.61
CA ALA A 118 3.19 12.73 -9.46
C ALA A 118 4.67 12.41 -9.72
N SER A 119 5.31 11.62 -8.85
CA SER A 119 6.73 11.27 -8.95
C SER A 119 6.98 10.15 -9.96
N ARG A 120 8.27 9.78 -10.11
CA ARG A 120 8.67 8.63 -10.94
C ARG A 120 8.03 7.30 -10.48
N TYR A 121 7.64 7.20 -9.22
CA TYR A 121 7.10 5.97 -8.63
C TYR A 121 5.67 5.68 -9.12
N GLY A 122 4.87 6.69 -9.45
CA GLY A 122 3.52 6.52 -10.02
C GLY A 122 3.50 5.87 -11.41
N ARG A 123 4.65 5.76 -12.08
CA ARG A 123 4.80 5.05 -13.36
C ARG A 123 5.04 3.55 -13.19
N ILE A 124 5.29 3.09 -11.98
CA ILE A 124 5.55 1.66 -11.69
C ILE A 124 4.22 0.92 -11.73
N LYS A 125 4.15 -0.14 -12.54
CA LYS A 125 2.98 -1.03 -12.59
C LYS A 125 3.01 -1.98 -11.38
N LEU A 126 1.85 -2.21 -10.77
CA LEU A 126 1.67 -3.20 -9.71
C LEU A 126 1.36 -4.56 -10.34
N GLY A 127 2.41 -5.30 -10.70
CA GLY A 127 2.32 -6.59 -11.39
C GLY A 127 3.63 -6.90 -12.13
N ALA A 128 3.64 -7.94 -12.96
CA ALA A 128 4.77 -8.15 -13.87
C ALA A 128 4.81 -7.05 -14.96
N ASP A 129 5.99 -6.79 -15.54
CA ASP A 129 6.19 -5.68 -16.49
C ASP A 129 5.23 -5.73 -17.71
N ASP A 130 4.94 -6.94 -18.17
CA ASP A 130 4.06 -7.25 -19.30
C ASP A 130 2.62 -7.62 -18.90
N GLU A 131 2.29 -7.54 -17.60
CA GLU A 131 0.96 -7.85 -17.11
C GLU A 131 -0.04 -6.75 -17.50
N LYS A 132 -1.21 -7.17 -17.99
CA LYS A 132 -2.32 -6.27 -18.34
C LYS A 132 -3.29 -6.16 -17.17
N PRO A 133 -4.00 -5.03 -17.00
CA PRO A 133 -5.02 -4.90 -15.98
C PRO A 133 -6.07 -6.01 -16.09
N GLN A 134 -6.39 -6.67 -14.97
CA GLN A 134 -7.38 -7.75 -14.91
C GLN A 134 -8.81 -7.23 -15.14
N PHE A 135 -9.08 -5.97 -14.79
CA PHE A 135 -10.38 -5.33 -14.95
C PHE A 135 -10.30 -4.13 -15.88
N LYS A 136 -11.39 -3.86 -16.61
CA LYS A 136 -11.54 -2.61 -17.37
C LYS A 136 -11.54 -1.42 -16.42
N THR A 137 -11.00 -0.29 -16.85
CA THR A 137 -10.87 0.91 -16.01
C THR A 137 -12.20 1.35 -15.37
N VAL A 138 -13.31 1.32 -16.12
CA VAL A 138 -14.64 1.68 -15.59
C VAL A 138 -15.08 0.70 -14.50
N SER A 139 -14.89 -0.61 -14.71
CA SER A 139 -15.20 -1.63 -13.70
C SER A 139 -14.33 -1.46 -12.45
N TRP A 140 -13.05 -1.14 -12.62
CA TRP A 140 -12.15 -0.87 -11.50
C TRP A 140 -12.57 0.37 -10.69
N ILE A 141 -12.92 1.49 -11.34
CA ILE A 141 -13.43 2.69 -10.66
C ILE A 141 -14.73 2.36 -9.91
N ALA A 142 -15.64 1.62 -10.53
CA ALA A 142 -16.89 1.21 -9.89
C ALA A 142 -16.65 0.34 -8.64
N MET A 143 -15.66 -0.57 -8.67
CA MET A 143 -15.28 -1.38 -7.51
C MET A 143 -14.71 -0.53 -6.37
N MET A 144 -13.86 0.47 -6.67
CA MET A 144 -13.34 1.40 -5.66
C MET A 144 -14.46 2.20 -5.00
N PHE A 145 -15.44 2.66 -5.78
CA PHE A 145 -16.60 3.37 -5.25
C PHE A 145 -17.47 2.46 -4.37
N SER A 146 -17.71 1.21 -4.81
CA SER A 146 -18.48 0.22 -4.04
C SER A 146 -17.80 -0.17 -2.73
N ALA A 147 -16.47 -0.20 -2.69
CA ALA A 147 -15.72 -0.53 -1.48
C ALA A 147 -15.67 0.65 -0.50
N GLY A 148 -15.62 1.90 -1.00
CA GLY A 148 -15.41 3.10 -0.17
C GLY A 148 -16.68 3.82 0.29
N MET A 149 -17.74 3.84 -0.50
CA MET A 149 -18.96 4.63 -0.23
C MET A 149 -19.96 3.82 0.62
N GLY A 150 -19.54 3.43 1.82
CA GLY A 150 -20.32 2.55 2.69
C GLY A 150 -21.47 3.21 3.45
N ILE A 151 -21.85 2.60 4.57
CA ILE A 151 -22.87 3.08 5.53
C ILE A 151 -22.61 4.50 6.03
N GLY A 152 -21.34 4.92 6.09
CA GLY A 152 -20.92 6.24 6.56
C GLY A 152 -21.63 7.38 5.83
N LEU A 153 -21.79 7.30 4.50
CA LEU A 153 -22.47 8.35 3.73
C LEU A 153 -23.98 8.33 3.91
N MET A 154 -24.57 7.17 4.20
CA MET A 154 -26.00 7.10 4.51
C MET A 154 -26.33 7.77 5.85
N PHE A 155 -25.43 7.67 6.83
CA PHE A 155 -25.63 8.29 8.15
C PHE A 155 -25.14 9.74 8.20
N PHE A 156 -23.89 9.97 7.82
CA PHE A 156 -23.22 11.27 7.99
C PHE A 156 -23.37 12.19 6.78
N GLY A 157 -23.76 11.68 5.60
CA GLY A 157 -23.84 12.50 4.38
C GLY A 157 -24.75 13.72 4.51
N ALA A 158 -25.87 13.61 5.24
CA ALA A 158 -26.71 14.75 5.58
C ALA A 158 -26.50 15.25 7.02
N ALA A 159 -26.24 14.33 7.96
CA ALA A 159 -26.18 14.68 9.38
C ALA A 159 -24.99 15.59 9.70
N GLU A 160 -23.83 15.35 9.08
CA GLU A 160 -22.61 16.06 9.41
C GLU A 160 -22.60 17.51 8.89
N PRO A 161 -22.93 17.81 7.61
CA PRO A 161 -23.08 19.19 7.16
C PRO A 161 -24.14 19.95 7.97
N LEU A 162 -25.26 19.30 8.31
CA LEU A 162 -26.29 19.92 9.15
C LEU A 162 -25.76 20.22 10.56
N SER A 163 -25.02 19.29 11.15
CA SER A 163 -24.39 19.48 12.45
C SER A 163 -23.41 20.64 12.44
N PHE A 164 -22.58 20.79 11.40
CA PHE A 164 -21.65 21.91 11.28
C PHE A 164 -22.34 23.25 10.95
N PHE A 165 -23.55 23.23 10.41
CA PHE A 165 -24.34 24.44 10.23
C PHE A 165 -24.91 24.95 11.58
N VAL A 166 -25.44 24.04 12.40
CA VAL A 166 -26.03 24.35 13.71
C VAL A 166 -24.95 24.58 14.78
N THR A 167 -23.87 23.82 14.73
CA THR A 167 -22.71 23.95 15.64
C THR A 167 -21.43 24.03 14.80
N PRO A 168 -21.13 25.21 14.25
CA PRO A 168 -19.93 25.40 13.42
C PRO A 168 -18.64 25.08 14.18
N PRO A 169 -17.58 24.66 13.47
CA PRO A 169 -16.28 24.47 14.08
C PRO A 169 -15.83 25.72 14.85
N PRO A 170 -15.18 25.57 16.02
CA PRO A 170 -14.80 26.71 16.84
C PRO A 170 -13.97 27.75 16.07
N GLY A 171 -14.31 29.03 16.25
CA GLY A 171 -13.57 30.14 15.64
C GLY A 171 -13.82 30.37 14.15
N THR A 172 -14.85 29.75 13.56
CA THR A 172 -15.15 29.91 12.12
C THR A 172 -16.29 30.88 11.83
N THR A 173 -17.54 30.53 12.16
CA THR A 173 -18.74 31.30 11.82
C THR A 173 -19.79 31.23 12.93
N GLN A 174 -20.73 32.19 12.95
CA GLN A 174 -21.88 32.11 13.84
C GLN A 174 -22.81 30.96 13.43
N PRO A 175 -23.36 30.21 14.39
CA PRO A 175 -24.39 29.19 14.15
C PRO A 175 -25.51 29.68 13.24
N GLU A 176 -25.97 28.81 12.33
CA GLU A 176 -27.14 29.01 11.48
C GLU A 176 -27.11 30.26 10.56
N SER A 177 -25.93 30.87 10.39
CA SER A 177 -25.75 32.02 9.51
C SER A 177 -25.55 31.59 8.05
N GLU A 178 -25.79 32.51 7.10
CA GLU A 178 -25.52 32.26 5.68
C GLU A 178 -24.05 31.86 5.44
N ALA A 179 -23.12 32.46 6.19
CA ALA A 179 -21.70 32.11 6.14
C ALA A 179 -21.42 30.67 6.63
N ALA A 180 -22.18 30.18 7.62
CA ALA A 180 -22.00 28.83 8.17
C ALA A 180 -22.30 27.73 7.15
N ILE A 181 -23.17 27.98 6.16
CA ILE A 181 -23.46 27.00 5.10
C ILE A 181 -22.18 26.60 4.36
N ARG A 182 -21.36 27.60 4.00
CA ARG A 182 -20.10 27.35 3.26
C ARG A 182 -19.09 26.61 4.13
N THR A 183 -18.93 27.04 5.38
CA THR A 183 -18.03 26.40 6.35
C THR A 183 -18.43 24.95 6.62
N ALA A 184 -19.72 24.69 6.81
CA ALA A 184 -20.25 23.36 7.06
C ALA A 184 -19.97 22.40 5.91
N MET A 185 -20.27 22.81 4.67
CA MET A 185 -19.97 22.00 3.48
C MET A 185 -18.46 21.80 3.30
N ALA A 186 -17.65 22.85 3.50
CA ALA A 186 -16.19 22.73 3.40
C ALA A 186 -15.62 21.75 4.44
N THR A 187 -16.14 21.76 5.67
CA THR A 187 -15.69 20.88 6.75
C THR A 187 -16.08 19.43 6.47
N ALA A 188 -17.33 19.18 6.04
CA ALA A 188 -17.75 17.83 5.65
C ALA A 188 -16.94 17.31 4.45
N MET A 189 -16.66 18.15 3.45
CA MET A 189 -15.79 17.78 2.33
C MET A 189 -14.34 17.56 2.74
N PHE A 190 -13.86 18.23 3.79
CA PHE A 190 -12.54 17.94 4.35
C PHE A 190 -12.47 16.52 4.91
N HIS A 191 -13.50 16.06 5.64
CA HIS A 191 -13.57 14.71 6.22
C HIS A 191 -13.93 13.59 5.24
N TRP A 192 -14.63 13.86 4.14
CA TRP A 192 -15.05 12.83 3.17
C TRP A 192 -14.40 12.96 1.79
N GLY A 193 -13.45 13.89 1.64
CA GLY A 193 -12.76 14.18 0.39
C GLY A 193 -11.41 13.49 0.31
N LEU A 194 -10.34 14.28 0.35
CA LEU A 194 -8.96 13.76 0.29
C LEU A 194 -8.46 13.21 1.62
N HIS A 195 -8.95 13.74 2.75
CA HIS A 195 -8.62 13.28 4.09
C HIS A 195 -9.82 12.51 4.66
N PRO A 196 -9.91 11.18 4.43
CA PRO A 196 -10.93 10.34 5.05
C PRO A 196 -10.65 10.06 6.53
#